data_AF-A0A838FRV9-F1
#
_entry.id   AF-A0A838FRV9-F1
#
_cell.length_a   1.000
_cell.length_b   1.000
_cell.length_c   1.000
_cell.angle_alpha   90.00
_cell.angle_beta   90.00
_cell.angle_gamma   90.00
#
_symmetry.space_group_name_H-M   'P 1'
#
loop_
_entity.id
_entity.type
_entity.pdbx_description
1 polymer ?
#
loop_
_entity_poly.entity_id
_entity_poly.type
_entity_poly.pdbx_seq_one_letter_code
_entity_poly.pdbx_strand_id
1 'polypeptide(L)'
;MFLPEYDAAGQRLDIPHTKVFPEPIDGEKLLHAIARAEEQRLTGMDLFHSLDVLQMCCLSGRSGAVQFVKGSATAIVYLQSGQIVHAERGPARGAEALYEIVPWEAVEFAYDYAVRAPVSTITVRWDEAIVSAVSRRKSQAVGAAAPPVSSTPPAAPKPEGKAGKWGLFGGPR
;
A
#
# COMPACT_ATOMS: atom_id res chain seq x y z
N MET A 1 37.19 57.77 20.90
CA MET A 1 36.98 56.85 19.77
C MET A 1 35.56 56.33 19.90
N PHE A 2 34.61 56.96 19.21
CA PHE A 2 33.18 56.65 19.21
C PHE A 2 32.81 56.48 17.73
N LEU A 3 32.34 55.31 17.34
CA LEU A 3 31.78 55.10 16.01
C LEU A 3 30.43 55.85 15.93
N PRO A 4 30.09 56.49 14.79
CA PRO A 4 28.85 57.22 14.65
C PRO A 4 27.64 56.27 14.56
N GLU A 5 26.46 56.76 14.96
CA GLU A 5 25.20 56.03 14.81
C GLU A 5 24.90 55.79 13.34
N TYR A 6 24.70 54.53 12.99
CA TYR A 6 24.38 54.06 11.64
C TYR A 6 22.89 54.27 11.38
N ASP A 7 22.54 55.20 10.48
CA ASP A 7 21.17 55.33 9.98
C ASP A 7 20.86 54.20 8.99
N ALA A 8 20.01 53.27 9.40
CA ALA A 8 19.63 52.08 8.64
C ALA A 8 18.70 52.38 7.44
N ALA A 9 18.31 53.64 7.20
CA ALA A 9 17.35 53.99 6.15
C ALA A 9 17.92 54.01 4.72
N GLY A 10 19.24 53.85 4.54
CA GLY A 10 19.90 54.28 3.30
C GLY A 10 20.26 53.23 2.24
N GLN A 11 20.26 51.92 2.51
CA GLN A 11 20.80 50.98 1.52
C GLN A 11 20.05 49.66 1.45
N ARG A 12 18.97 49.66 0.67
CA ARG A 12 18.31 48.44 0.22
C ARG A 12 19.08 47.90 -0.99
N LEU A 13 19.99 46.95 -0.73
CA LEU A 13 20.63 46.15 -1.77
C LEU A 13 19.58 45.19 -2.36
N ASP A 14 19.06 45.53 -3.54
CA ASP A 14 18.21 44.64 -4.32
C ASP A 14 19.13 43.62 -5.01
N ILE A 15 19.41 42.52 -4.32
CA ILE A 15 20.13 41.36 -4.88
C ILE A 15 19.07 40.37 -5.34
N PRO A 16 18.80 40.24 -6.66
CA PRO A 16 17.82 39.29 -7.14
C PRO A 16 18.21 37.86 -6.74
N HIS A 17 17.24 37.12 -6.22
CA HIS A 17 17.32 35.73 -5.74
C HIS A 17 18.01 35.46 -4.38
N THR A 18 18.38 36.47 -3.60
CA THR A 18 18.91 36.25 -2.24
C THR A 18 17.93 36.73 -1.17
N LYS A 19 17.51 35.82 -0.28
CA LYS A 19 16.78 36.18 0.94
C LYS A 19 17.79 36.80 1.92
N VAL A 20 17.86 38.13 1.93
CA VAL A 20 18.62 38.88 2.93
C VAL A 20 17.83 38.84 4.23
N PHE A 21 18.35 38.15 5.23
CA PHE A 21 17.76 38.11 6.56
C PHE A 21 18.20 39.35 7.34
N PRO A 22 17.27 40.13 7.90
CA PRO A 22 17.58 41.39 8.59
C PRO A 22 18.27 41.20 9.94
N GLU A 23 18.23 39.99 10.50
CA GLU A 23 18.91 39.63 11.74
C GLU A 23 20.11 38.71 11.45
N PRO A 24 21.22 38.80 12.20
CA PRO A 24 22.32 37.85 12.09
C PRO A 24 21.79 36.43 12.25
N ILE A 25 22.01 35.58 11.24
CA ILE A 25 21.60 34.18 11.31
C ILE A 25 22.32 33.53 12.49
N ASP A 26 21.55 33.16 13.51
CA ASP A 26 22.04 32.44 14.68
C ASP A 26 22.38 31.00 14.26
N GLY A 27 23.68 30.74 14.07
CA GLY A 27 24.19 29.47 13.56
C GLY A 27 23.80 28.28 14.42
N GLU A 28 23.78 28.44 15.75
CA GLU A 28 23.38 27.37 16.67
C GLU A 28 21.88 27.06 16.53
N LYS A 29 21.03 28.09 16.45
CA LYS A 29 19.59 27.88 16.21
C LYS A 29 19.32 27.27 14.84
N LEU A 30 20.08 27.64 13.81
CA LEU A 30 19.94 27.06 12.49
C LEU A 30 20.38 25.59 12.48
N LEU A 31 21.52 25.26 13.10
CA LEU A 31 21.99 23.88 13.24
C LEU A 31 21.01 23.04 14.06
N HIS A 32 20.47 23.59 15.15
CA HIS A 32 19.41 22.93 15.92
C HIS A 32 18.12 22.77 15.12
N ALA A 33 17.75 23.73 14.28
CA ALA A 33 16.57 23.62 13.43
C ALA A 33 16.76 22.58 12.31
N ILE A 34 17.95 22.51 11.70
CA ILE A 34 18.32 21.49 10.72
C ILE A 34 18.36 20.10 11.39
N ALA A 35 19.05 19.97 12.52
CA ALA A 35 19.12 18.70 13.28
C ALA A 35 17.73 18.24 13.72
N ARG A 36 16.89 19.16 14.22
CA ARG A 36 15.49 18.87 14.55
C ARG A 36 14.68 18.45 13.32
N ALA A 37 14.87 19.11 12.18
CA ALA A 37 14.18 18.75 10.94
C ALA A 37 14.67 17.41 10.37
N GLU A 38 15.96 17.08 10.52
CA GLU A 38 16.54 15.79 10.14
C GLU A 38 16.04 14.65 11.05
N GLU A 39 15.95 14.89 12.35
CA GLU A 39 15.40 13.94 13.34
C GLU A 39 13.90 13.72 13.13
N GLN A 40 13.19 14.77 12.68
CA GLN A 40 11.79 14.70 12.23
C GLN A 40 11.62 14.08 10.82
N ARG A 41 12.69 13.99 10.02
CA ARG A 41 12.63 13.49 8.63
C ARG A 41 12.32 12.00 8.55
N LEU A 42 12.42 11.26 9.66
CA LEU A 42 12.34 9.80 9.68
C LEU A 42 11.33 9.22 10.68
N THR A 43 10.54 10.01 11.42
CA THR A 43 9.72 9.43 12.51
C THR A 43 8.26 9.88 12.64
N GLY A 44 7.66 10.50 11.62
CA GLY A 44 6.19 10.47 11.49
C GLY A 44 5.50 11.78 11.20
N MET A 45 5.62 12.25 9.96
CA MET A 45 4.65 13.21 9.42
C MET A 45 3.87 12.49 8.31
N ASP A 46 2.57 12.31 8.54
CA ASP A 46 1.54 11.87 7.58
C ASP A 46 1.85 10.61 6.77
N LEU A 47 1.86 9.49 7.47
CA LEU A 47 1.91 8.16 6.88
C LEU A 47 0.57 7.87 6.15
N PHE A 48 0.51 8.21 4.86
CA PHE A 48 -0.68 8.02 4.02
C PHE A 48 -1.01 6.54 3.79
N HIS A 49 -2.29 6.24 3.58
CA HIS A 49 -2.68 4.95 3.00
C HIS A 49 -2.34 4.98 1.51
N SER A 50 -1.74 3.90 0.97
CA SER A 50 -1.39 3.83 -0.46
C SER A 50 -2.60 4.10 -1.36
N LEU A 51 -3.77 3.64 -0.91
CA LEU A 51 -5.06 3.93 -1.52
C LEU A 51 -5.33 5.42 -1.71
N ASP A 52 -5.09 6.26 -0.70
CA ASP A 52 -5.39 7.69 -0.76
C ASP A 52 -4.49 8.39 -1.80
N VAL A 53 -3.22 7.98 -1.86
CA VAL A 53 -2.25 8.48 -2.85
C VAL A 53 -2.68 8.08 -4.26
N LEU A 54 -3.10 6.83 -4.45
CA LEU A 54 -3.59 6.34 -5.74
C LEU A 54 -4.87 7.07 -6.16
N GLN A 55 -5.83 7.25 -5.25
CA GLN A 55 -7.07 7.97 -5.48
C GLN A 55 -6.80 9.41 -5.91
N MET A 56 -5.94 10.14 -5.18
CA MET A 56 -5.55 11.50 -5.54
C MET A 56 -4.93 11.55 -6.94
N CYS A 57 -4.04 10.61 -7.28
CA CYS A 57 -3.41 10.55 -8.60
C CYS A 57 -4.42 10.26 -9.72
N CYS A 58 -5.37 9.35 -9.49
CA CYS A 58 -6.43 9.03 -10.45
C CYS A 58 -7.39 10.21 -10.65
N LEU A 59 -7.85 10.84 -9.57
CA LEU A 59 -8.77 11.98 -9.61
C LEU A 59 -8.15 13.22 -10.26
N SER A 60 -6.83 13.40 -10.13
CA SER A 60 -6.09 14.50 -10.78
C SER A 60 -5.68 14.20 -12.23
N GLY A 61 -6.07 13.05 -12.79
CA GLY A 61 -5.79 12.70 -14.19
C GLY A 61 -4.30 12.46 -14.48
N ARG A 62 -3.49 12.15 -13.46
CA ARG A 62 -2.03 12.02 -13.59
C ARG A 62 -1.62 10.83 -14.47
N SER A 63 -0.46 10.97 -15.11
CA SER A 63 0.19 9.95 -15.93
C SER A 63 1.65 9.84 -15.54
N GLY A 64 2.11 8.65 -15.17
CA GLY A 64 3.43 8.45 -14.58
C GLY A 64 3.52 7.14 -13.81
N ALA A 65 4.50 7.03 -12.93
CA ALA A 65 4.60 5.96 -11.95
C ALA A 65 4.62 6.52 -10.53
N VAL A 66 3.91 5.85 -9.62
CA VAL A 66 3.97 6.08 -8.18
C VAL A 66 4.74 4.91 -7.59
N GLN A 67 5.85 5.21 -6.93
CA GLN A 67 6.63 4.25 -6.16
C GLN A 67 6.18 4.32 -4.71
N PHE A 68 5.99 3.17 -4.07
CA PHE A 68 5.63 3.04 -2.66
C PHE A 68 6.72 2.25 -1.93
N VAL A 69 7.03 2.67 -0.70
CA VAL A 69 7.95 1.99 0.20
C VAL A 69 7.30 1.82 1.57
N LYS A 70 7.34 0.60 2.10
CA LYS A 70 6.90 0.26 3.45
C LYS A 70 7.89 -0.69 4.11
N GLY A 71 8.74 -0.16 4.99
CA GLY A 71 9.84 -0.92 5.56
C GLY A 71 10.80 -1.40 4.47
N SER A 72 10.97 -2.72 4.31
CA SER A 72 11.77 -3.32 3.24
C SER A 72 11.00 -3.63 1.96
N ALA A 73 9.67 -3.44 1.96
CA ALA A 73 8.84 -3.73 0.79
C ALA A 73 8.75 -2.51 -0.13
N THR A 74 8.92 -2.74 -1.42
CA THR A 74 8.78 -1.73 -2.46
C THR A 74 7.76 -2.16 -3.51
N ALA A 75 7.07 -1.19 -4.10
CA ALA A 75 6.12 -1.43 -5.17
C ALA A 75 6.02 -0.23 -6.10
N ILE A 76 5.60 -0.47 -7.33
CA ILE A 76 5.41 0.56 -8.35
C ILE A 76 4.02 0.41 -8.95
N VAL A 77 3.27 1.50 -9.04
CA VAL A 77 1.97 1.55 -9.72
C VAL A 77 2.05 2.56 -10.85
N TYR A 78 1.69 2.13 -12.05
CA TYR A 78 1.75 2.94 -13.25
C TYR A 78 0.37 3.49 -13.59
N LEU A 79 0.32 4.79 -13.87
CA LEU A 79 -0.88 5.51 -14.23
C LEU A 79 -0.80 6.09 -15.64
N GLN A 80 -1.93 6.10 -16.33
CA GLN A 80 -2.10 6.76 -17.61
C GLN A 80 -3.47 7.45 -17.65
N SER A 81 -3.48 8.76 -17.85
CA SER A 81 -4.68 9.60 -17.91
C SER A 81 -5.64 9.38 -16.74
N GLY A 82 -5.11 9.25 -15.52
CA GLY A 82 -5.90 8.99 -14.31
C GLY A 82 -6.43 7.57 -14.16
N GLN A 83 -5.97 6.61 -14.99
CA GLN A 83 -6.26 5.18 -14.85
C GLN A 83 -5.03 4.42 -14.37
N ILE A 84 -5.25 3.35 -13.61
CA ILE A 84 -4.18 2.42 -13.21
C ILE A 84 -4.04 1.38 -14.32
N VAL A 85 -2.89 1.37 -15.01
CA VAL A 85 -2.65 0.47 -16.17
C VAL A 85 -1.79 -0.74 -15.82
N HIS A 86 -0.93 -0.60 -14.81
CA HIS A 86 -0.06 -1.68 -14.34
C HIS A 86 0.36 -1.46 -12.89
N ALA A 87 0.76 -2.54 -12.22
CA ALA A 87 1.38 -2.50 -10.91
C ALA A 87 2.39 -3.64 -10.77
N GLU A 88 3.45 -3.40 -10.02
CA GLU A 88 4.53 -4.36 -9.80
C GLU A 88 4.93 -4.35 -8.32
N ARG A 89 5.06 -5.54 -7.74
CA ARG A 89 5.59 -5.74 -6.39
C ARG A 89 6.32 -7.08 -6.34
N GLY A 90 7.65 -7.05 -6.27
CA GLY A 90 8.47 -8.27 -6.29
C GLY A 90 8.08 -9.17 -7.48
N PRO A 91 7.66 -10.44 -7.25
CA PRO A 91 7.22 -11.31 -8.33
C PRO A 91 5.77 -11.05 -8.81
N ALA A 92 4.95 -10.34 -8.03
CA ALA A 92 3.56 -10.07 -8.39
C ALA A 92 3.48 -8.94 -9.43
N ARG A 93 2.57 -9.10 -10.40
CA ARG A 93 2.33 -8.13 -11.48
C ARG A 93 0.84 -7.91 -11.72
N GLY A 94 0.50 -6.72 -12.20
CA GLY A 94 -0.86 -6.34 -12.56
C GLY A 94 -1.80 -6.29 -11.36
N ALA A 95 -3.01 -6.81 -11.52
CA ALA A 95 -4.05 -6.73 -10.50
C ALA A 95 -3.62 -7.39 -9.17
N GLU A 96 -2.92 -8.54 -9.21
CA GLU A 96 -2.44 -9.20 -8.00
C GLU A 96 -1.47 -8.32 -7.19
N ALA A 97 -0.54 -7.64 -7.87
CA ALA A 97 0.33 -6.67 -7.22
C ALA A 97 -0.46 -5.50 -6.64
N LEU A 98 -1.43 -4.98 -7.37
CA LEU A 98 -2.28 -3.89 -6.89
C LEU A 98 -3.04 -4.29 -5.61
N TYR A 99 -3.57 -5.51 -5.54
CA TYR A 99 -4.27 -6.03 -4.35
C TYR A 99 -3.37 -6.14 -3.13
N GLU A 100 -2.09 -6.42 -3.34
CA GLU A 100 -1.10 -6.46 -2.29
C GLU A 100 -0.65 -5.07 -1.81
N ILE A 101 -0.72 -4.06 -2.67
CA ILE A 101 -0.28 -2.68 -2.39
C ILE A 101 -1.38 -1.87 -1.73
N VAL A 102 -2.63 -1.99 -2.19
CA VAL A 102 -3.78 -1.21 -1.70
C VAL A 102 -3.92 -1.23 -0.17
N PRO A 103 -3.70 -2.35 0.55
CA PRO A 103 -3.80 -2.40 2.01
C PRO A 103 -2.66 -1.72 2.77
N TRP A 104 -1.65 -1.17 2.08
CA TRP A 104 -0.51 -0.57 2.76
C TRP A 104 -0.88 0.75 3.43
N GLU A 105 -0.98 0.68 4.75
CA GLU A 105 -0.94 1.84 5.63
C GLU A 105 0.50 2.31 5.83
N ALA A 106 0.69 3.59 6.07
CA ALA A 106 1.98 4.16 6.41
C ALA A 106 3.07 3.93 5.36
N VAL A 107 2.81 4.41 4.14
CA VAL A 107 3.76 4.33 3.03
C VAL A 107 4.52 5.63 2.83
N GLU A 108 5.81 5.50 2.52
CA GLU A 108 6.53 6.55 1.82
C GLU A 108 6.23 6.42 0.32
N PHE A 109 6.12 7.53 -0.39
CA PHE A 109 5.84 7.50 -1.83
C PHE A 109 6.60 8.56 -2.61
N ALA A 110 6.92 8.23 -3.86
CA ALA A 110 7.51 9.15 -4.84
C ALA A 110 6.75 9.04 -6.15
N TYR A 111 6.51 10.17 -6.82
CA TYR A 111 5.84 10.21 -8.12
C TYR A 111 6.80 10.67 -9.21
N ASP A 112 6.85 9.92 -10.30
CA ASP A 112 7.63 10.23 -11.48
C ASP A 112 6.73 10.32 -12.72
N TYR A 113 6.64 11.51 -13.32
CA TYR A 113 5.79 11.77 -14.48
C TYR A 113 6.43 11.33 -15.82
N ALA A 114 7.73 11.03 -15.86
CA ALA A 114 8.44 10.62 -17.08
C ALA A 114 8.32 9.12 -17.32
N VAL A 115 8.10 8.34 -16.26
CA VAL A 115 8.01 6.89 -16.33
C VAL A 115 6.67 6.45 -16.94
N ARG A 116 6.71 5.43 -17.79
CA ARG A 116 5.53 4.79 -18.40
C ARG A 116 5.51 3.31 -18.07
N ALA A 117 4.30 2.74 -18.09
CA ALA A 117 4.14 1.31 -17.86
C ALA A 117 4.85 0.50 -18.96
N PRO A 118 5.66 -0.51 -18.61
CA PRO A 118 6.30 -1.37 -19.60
C PRO A 118 5.27 -2.24 -20.34
N VAL A 119 4.17 -2.58 -19.64
CA VAL A 119 3.04 -3.35 -20.15
C VAL A 119 1.74 -2.80 -19.54
N SER A 120 0.62 -3.01 -20.22
CA SER A 120 -0.71 -2.73 -19.67
C SER A 120 -1.39 -4.05 -19.33
N THR A 121 -1.64 -4.30 -18.05
CA THR A 121 -2.26 -5.56 -17.58
C THR A 121 -3.56 -5.32 -16.81
N ILE A 122 -3.85 -4.08 -16.43
CA ILE A 122 -5.07 -3.69 -15.73
C ILE A 122 -5.87 -2.88 -16.74
N THR A 123 -6.99 -3.44 -17.19
CA THR A 123 -7.85 -2.84 -18.22
C THR A 123 -9.20 -2.38 -17.66
N VAL A 124 -9.50 -2.74 -16.42
CA VAL A 124 -10.68 -2.26 -15.69
C VAL A 124 -10.46 -0.83 -15.22
N ARG A 125 -11.55 -0.13 -14.89
CA ARG A 125 -11.47 1.21 -14.34
C ARG A 125 -10.76 1.20 -12.98
N TRP A 126 -10.07 2.29 -12.65
CA TRP A 126 -9.33 2.38 -11.39
C TRP A 126 -10.22 2.17 -10.15
N ASP A 127 -11.45 2.68 -10.18
CA ASP A 127 -12.39 2.57 -9.06
C ASP A 127 -12.84 1.11 -8.86
N GLU A 128 -13.15 0.41 -9.95
CA GLU A 128 -13.46 -1.03 -9.94
C GLU A 128 -12.27 -1.87 -9.45
N ALA A 129 -11.05 -1.55 -9.90
CA ALA A 129 -9.82 -2.23 -9.50
C ALA A 129 -9.53 -2.08 -8.00
N ILE A 130 -9.82 -0.91 -7.44
CA ILE A 130 -9.66 -0.62 -6.02
C ILE A 130 -10.75 -1.33 -5.20
N VAL A 131 -12.00 -1.28 -5.64
CA VAL A 131 -13.11 -1.93 -4.92
C VAL A 131 -12.91 -3.45 -4.88
N SER A 132 -12.43 -4.06 -5.97
CA SER A 132 -12.11 -5.49 -5.99
C SER A 132 -10.95 -5.82 -5.04
N ALA A 133 -9.92 -4.97 -4.98
CA ALA A 133 -8.80 -5.11 -4.03
C ALA A 133 -9.27 -5.13 -2.57
N VAL A 134 -10.09 -4.14 -2.18
CA VAL A 134 -10.59 -3.99 -0.81
C VAL A 134 -11.54 -5.13 -0.45
N SER A 135 -12.40 -5.54 -1.38
CA SER A 135 -13.37 -6.63 -1.16
C SER A 135 -12.68 -7.97 -0.96
N ARG A 136 -11.63 -8.28 -1.75
CA ARG A 136 -10.87 -9.52 -1.62
C ARG A 136 -10.17 -9.62 -0.26
N ARG A 137 -9.62 -8.52 0.28
CA ARG A 137 -9.07 -8.46 1.64
C ARG A 137 -10.12 -8.87 2.68
N LYS A 138 -11.34 -8.33 2.57
CA LYS A 138 -12.43 -8.64 3.50
C LYS A 138 -12.84 -10.12 3.44
N SER A 139 -12.93 -10.70 2.24
CA SER A 139 -13.25 -12.12 2.07
C SER A 139 -12.15 -13.05 2.60
N GLN A 140 -10.87 -12.70 2.41
CA GLN A 140 -9.74 -13.48 2.94
C GLN A 140 -9.64 -13.40 4.48
N ALA A 141 -9.95 -12.24 5.07
CA ALA A 141 -10.00 -12.10 6.53
C ALA A 141 -11.12 -12.94 7.17
N VAL A 142 -12.25 -13.11 6.48
CA VAL A 142 -13.38 -13.94 6.95
C VAL A 142 -13.10 -15.44 6.74
N GLY A 143 -12.31 -15.82 5.73
CA GLY A 143 -11.94 -17.22 5.45
C GLY A 143 -10.83 -17.80 6.33
N ALA A 144 -10.03 -16.96 7.01
CA ALA A 144 -8.92 -17.39 7.86
C ALA A 144 -9.32 -17.79 9.29
N ALA A 145 -10.61 -17.65 9.65
CA ALA A 145 -11.15 -17.96 10.99
C ALA A 145 -12.02 -19.23 11.02
N ALA A 146 -11.72 -20.24 10.18
CA ALA A 146 -12.33 -21.57 10.27
C ALA A 146 -11.28 -22.59 10.76
N PRO A 147 -11.48 -23.27 11.91
CA PRO A 147 -10.56 -24.30 12.38
C PRO A 147 -10.53 -25.51 11.43
N PRO A 148 -9.42 -26.26 11.36
CA PRO A 148 -9.34 -27.46 10.54
C PRO A 148 -10.23 -28.55 11.14
N VAL A 149 -11.44 -28.71 10.59
CA VAL A 149 -12.22 -29.93 10.79
C VAL A 149 -11.50 -31.04 10.01
N SER A 150 -10.86 -31.93 10.76
CA SER A 150 -10.35 -33.21 10.29
C SER A 150 -11.50 -34.02 9.69
N SER A 151 -11.47 -34.18 8.37
CA SER A 151 -12.35 -35.12 7.68
C SER A 151 -11.86 -36.55 7.93
N THR A 152 -12.38 -37.18 8.98
CA THR A 152 -12.44 -38.65 9.04
C THR A 152 -13.50 -39.10 8.03
N PRO A 153 -13.19 -39.96 7.04
CA PRO A 153 -14.17 -40.44 6.08
C PRO A 153 -15.28 -41.25 6.78
N PRO A 154 -16.56 -41.13 6.36
CA PRO A 154 -17.61 -41.98 6.89
C PRO A 154 -17.38 -43.43 6.45
N ALA A 155 -17.33 -44.33 7.44
CA ALA A 155 -17.25 -45.76 7.23
C ALA A 155 -18.43 -46.25 6.36
N ALA A 156 -18.11 -46.89 5.24
CA ALA A 156 -19.07 -47.54 4.36
C ALA A 156 -19.81 -48.69 5.08
N PRO A 157 -21.09 -48.95 4.75
CA PRO A 157 -21.80 -50.11 5.24
C PRO A 157 -21.25 -51.39 4.58
N LYS A 158 -20.88 -52.37 5.39
CA LYS A 158 -20.42 -53.70 4.98
C LYS A 158 -21.58 -54.52 4.38
N PRO A 159 -21.47 -55.07 3.16
CA PRO A 159 -22.32 -56.17 2.72
C PRO A 159 -21.61 -57.53 2.87
N GLU A 160 -22.41 -58.60 2.77
CA GLU A 160 -22.07 -60.04 2.71
C GLU A 160 -21.92 -60.76 4.07
N GLY A 161 -22.52 -61.93 4.32
CA GLY A 161 -23.18 -62.88 3.42
C GLY A 161 -23.84 -64.04 4.18
N LYS A 162 -24.56 -64.87 3.42
CA LYS A 162 -25.50 -65.94 3.81
C LYS A 162 -24.92 -67.06 4.69
N ALA A 163 -25.75 -67.55 5.61
CA ALA A 163 -25.91 -68.98 5.96
C ALA A 163 -27.34 -69.12 6.49
N GLY A 164 -28.22 -70.02 6.06
CA GLY A 164 -27.98 -71.44 5.86
C GLY A 164 -29.04 -72.19 6.67
N LYS A 165 -30.24 -72.30 6.08
CA LYS A 165 -31.33 -73.26 6.32
C LYS A 165 -31.04 -74.41 7.31
N TRP A 166 -31.71 -74.43 8.47
CA TRP A 166 -32.05 -75.66 9.22
C TRP A 166 -33.42 -75.50 9.90
N GLY A 167 -34.48 -75.84 9.15
CA GLY A 167 -35.80 -76.13 9.70
C GLY A 167 -36.13 -77.57 9.36
N LEU A 168 -35.99 -78.45 10.36
CA LEU A 168 -36.45 -79.83 10.36
C LEU A 168 -36.99 -80.12 11.76
N PHE A 169 -37.97 -81.02 11.83
CA PHE A 169 -38.84 -81.39 12.95
C PHE A 169 -40.01 -80.41 13.16
N GLY A 170 -41.27 -80.75 12.92
CA GLY A 170 -41.96 -82.01 12.63
C GLY A 170 -43.40 -81.83 13.10
N GLY A 171 -44.40 -81.97 12.22
CA GLY A 171 -45.83 -81.97 12.62
C GLY A 171 -46.25 -83.31 13.24
N PRO A 172 -47.52 -83.72 13.13
CA PRO A 172 -48.78 -83.00 13.35
C PRO A 172 -49.64 -83.69 14.44
N ARG A 173 -50.68 -83.01 14.94
CA ARG A 173 -52.07 -83.49 15.09
C ARG A 173 -52.89 -82.49 15.91
#